data_AF-A0A822CHY1-F1
#
_entry.id   AF-A0A822CHY1-F1
#
_cell.length_a   1.000
_cell.length_b   1.000
_cell.length_c   1.000
_cell.angle_alpha   90.00
_cell.angle_beta   90.00
_cell.angle_gamma   90.00
#
_symmetry.space_group_name_H-M   'P 1'
#
loop_
_entity.id
_entity.type
_entity.pdbx_description
1 polymer ?
#
loop_
_entity_poly.entity_id
_entity_poly.type
_entity_poly.pdbx_seq_one_letter_code
_entity_poly.pdbx_strand_id
1 'polypeptide(L)'
;SYRNRQCFGKAVKRVIQSLPQDTDKHVTLVRHIAQELNVIPKTITQHKRQQRSLPIELQELIIKFYNQDDISYQLAGKRDCITFKDNDDTSTTLQKRILLYRVRETFQLFLTEYLDTNINLSLTSFNDLRPMNILVQSYTRERSCLCYRASIRNP
;
A
#
# COMPACT_ATOMS: atom_id res chain seq x y z
N SER A 1 45.97 -26.60 -1.65
CA SER A 1 47.00 -25.76 -1.00
C SER A 1 48.05 -25.35 -2.04
N TYR A 2 48.58 -24.13 -2.00
CA TYR A 2 49.54 -23.64 -3.00
C TYR A 2 50.94 -24.25 -2.77
N ARG A 3 51.66 -24.58 -3.85
CA ARG A 3 52.96 -25.29 -3.81
C ARG A 3 54.12 -24.46 -3.25
N ASN A 4 54.16 -23.16 -3.50
CA ASN A 4 55.19 -22.24 -2.97
C ASN A 4 54.67 -20.79 -2.89
N ARG A 5 55.42 -19.92 -2.21
CA ARG A 5 55.05 -18.50 -2.00
C ARG A 5 54.93 -17.70 -3.29
N GLN A 6 55.74 -18.02 -4.30
CA GLN A 6 55.72 -17.35 -5.59
C GLN A 6 54.43 -17.65 -6.37
N CYS A 7 53.95 -18.88 -6.34
CA CYS A 7 52.69 -19.29 -6.95
C CYS A 7 51.49 -18.60 -6.29
N PHE A 8 51.50 -18.47 -4.95
CA PHE A 8 50.47 -17.71 -4.22
C PHE A 8 50.46 -16.24 -4.64
N GLY A 9 51.63 -15.57 -4.68
CA GLY A 9 51.72 -14.17 -5.10
C GLY A 9 51.23 -13.94 -6.53
N LYS A 10 51.53 -14.86 -7.46
CA LYS A 10 51.02 -14.81 -8.83
C LYS A 10 49.50 -14.98 -8.89
N ALA A 11 48.92 -15.87 -8.08
CA ALA A 11 47.47 -16.07 -8.01
C ALA A 11 46.76 -14.81 -7.48
N VAL A 12 47.25 -14.24 -6.39
CA VAL A 12 46.71 -12.99 -5.82
C VAL A 12 46.77 -11.85 -6.83
N LYS A 13 47.89 -11.69 -7.54
CA LYS A 13 48.05 -10.63 -8.55
C LYS A 13 47.01 -10.74 -9.67
N ARG A 14 46.72 -11.95 -10.14
CA ARG A 14 45.70 -12.19 -11.18
C ARG A 14 44.31 -11.81 -10.69
N VAL A 15 43.97 -12.16 -9.45
CA VAL A 15 42.68 -11.81 -8.85
C VAL A 15 42.55 -10.30 -8.73
N ILE A 16 43.56 -9.60 -8.20
CA ILE A 16 43.54 -8.14 -8.07
C ILE A 16 43.38 -7.45 -9.44
N GLN A 17 44.05 -7.94 -10.48
CA GLN A 17 43.92 -7.40 -11.84
C GLN A 17 42.53 -7.61 -12.45
N SER A 18 41.80 -8.64 -12.02
CA SER A 18 40.44 -8.92 -12.48
C SER A 18 39.36 -8.13 -11.73
N LEU A 19 39.72 -7.41 -10.67
CA LEU A 19 38.76 -6.63 -9.88
C LEU A 19 38.43 -5.30 -10.55
N PRO A 20 37.22 -4.74 -10.32
CA PRO A 20 36.85 -3.42 -10.81
C PRO A 20 37.81 -2.33 -10.30
N GLN A 21 38.05 -1.29 -11.11
CA GLN A 21 38.91 -0.15 -10.71
C GLN A 21 38.29 0.71 -9.59
N ASP A 22 36.97 0.70 -9.47
CA ASP A 22 36.21 1.46 -8.48
C ASP A 22 36.34 0.83 -7.07
N THR A 23 36.78 1.61 -6.11
CA THR A 23 37.10 1.16 -4.74
C THR A 23 35.88 0.61 -4.00
N ASP A 24 34.70 1.19 -4.21
CA ASP A 24 33.49 0.78 -3.49
C ASP A 24 32.95 -0.55 -4.03
N LYS A 25 33.07 -0.74 -5.35
CA LYS A 25 32.70 -1.99 -6.02
C LYS A 25 33.67 -3.11 -5.66
N HIS A 26 34.96 -2.78 -5.52
CA HIS A 26 36.00 -3.72 -5.09
C HIS A 26 35.68 -4.29 -3.70
N VAL A 27 35.38 -3.42 -2.71
CA VAL A 27 35.01 -3.86 -1.35
C VAL A 27 33.75 -4.71 -1.34
N THR A 28 32.73 -4.31 -2.11
CA THR A 28 31.47 -5.04 -2.19
C THR A 28 31.63 -6.43 -2.79
N LEU A 29 32.40 -6.54 -3.87
CA LEU A 29 32.62 -7.80 -4.58
C LEU A 29 33.48 -8.76 -3.74
N VAL A 30 34.54 -8.27 -3.09
CA VAL A 30 35.35 -9.10 -2.16
C VAL A 30 34.51 -9.59 -0.99
N ARG A 31 33.65 -8.74 -0.42
CA ARG A 31 32.70 -9.14 0.63
C ARG A 31 31.77 -10.24 0.14
N HIS A 32 31.24 -10.12 -1.08
CA HIS A 32 30.37 -11.14 -1.67
C HIS A 32 31.10 -12.46 -1.90
N ILE A 33 32.33 -12.44 -2.42
CA ILE A 33 33.16 -13.65 -2.59
C ILE A 33 33.42 -14.32 -1.23
N ALA A 34 33.76 -13.53 -0.21
CA ALA A 34 33.99 -14.05 1.14
C ALA A 34 32.73 -14.68 1.74
N GLN A 35 31.54 -14.14 1.42
CA GLN A 35 30.25 -14.71 1.80
C GLN A 35 29.92 -16.01 1.05
N GLU A 36 30.20 -16.09 -0.24
CA GLU A 36 30.01 -17.33 -1.04
C GLU A 36 30.93 -18.45 -0.58
N LEU A 37 32.16 -18.11 -0.17
CA LEU A 37 33.13 -19.06 0.38
C LEU A 37 32.89 -19.39 1.86
N ASN A 38 31.81 -18.91 2.46
CA ASN A 38 31.45 -19.10 3.88
C ASN A 38 32.56 -18.66 4.86
N VAL A 39 33.40 -17.70 4.46
CA VAL A 39 34.42 -17.08 5.31
C VAL A 39 33.79 -16.04 6.24
N ILE A 40 32.75 -15.36 5.74
CA ILE A 40 31.97 -14.35 6.48
C ILE A 40 30.48 -14.75 6.36
N PRO A 41 29.67 -14.65 7.42
CA PRO A 41 28.24 -14.90 7.31
C PRO A 41 27.58 -13.95 6.30
N LYS A 42 26.62 -14.48 5.53
CA LYS A 42 25.75 -13.66 4.68
C LYS A 42 24.96 -12.71 5.58
N THR A 43 25.34 -11.44 5.61
CA THR A 43 24.54 -10.39 6.23
C THR A 43 23.31 -10.22 5.36
N ILE A 44 22.21 -10.86 5.74
CA ILE A 44 20.90 -10.50 5.25
C ILE A 44 20.63 -9.13 5.87
N THR A 45 20.97 -8.06 5.15
CA THR A 45 20.43 -6.74 5.47
C THR A 45 18.94 -6.82 5.16
N GLN A 46 18.18 -7.42 6.08
CA GLN A 46 16.76 -7.23 6.13
C GLN A 46 16.61 -5.74 6.38
N HIS A 47 16.42 -4.97 5.31
CA HIS A 47 15.75 -3.69 5.43
C HIS A 47 14.39 -4.03 6.01
N LYS A 48 14.30 -4.09 7.34
CA LYS A 48 13.04 -3.95 8.04
C LYS A 48 12.58 -2.57 7.64
N ARG A 49 11.80 -2.50 6.56
CA ARG A 49 10.89 -1.39 6.33
C ARG A 49 10.08 -1.35 7.60
N GLN A 50 10.50 -0.52 8.56
CA GLN A 50 9.64 -0.10 9.63
C GLN A 50 8.47 0.53 8.89
N GLN A 51 7.40 -0.23 8.73
CA GLN A 51 6.16 0.32 8.22
C GLN A 51 5.78 1.34 9.28
N ARG A 52 6.04 2.62 8.99
CA ARG A 52 5.52 3.71 9.80
C ARG A 52 4.01 3.59 9.64
N SER A 53 3.37 2.90 10.59
CA SER A 53 1.92 2.84 10.66
C SER A 53 1.42 4.27 10.80
N LEU A 54 0.38 4.61 10.06
CA LEU A 54 -0.26 5.91 10.17
C LEU A 54 -0.71 6.13 11.62
N PRO A 55 -0.64 7.36 12.15
CA PRO A 55 -1.19 7.68 13.48
C PRO A 55 -2.63 7.19 13.59
N ILE A 56 -3.01 6.61 14.74
CA ILE A 56 -4.34 6.04 14.96
C ILE A 56 -5.42 7.11 14.74
N GLU A 57 -5.21 8.33 15.24
CA GLU A 57 -6.11 9.46 15.07
C GLU A 57 -6.39 9.78 13.59
N LEU A 58 -5.37 9.68 12.74
CA LEU A 58 -5.52 9.90 11.31
C LEU A 58 -6.30 8.77 10.63
N GLN A 59 -6.10 7.53 11.07
CA GLN A 59 -6.88 6.40 10.56
C GLN A 59 -8.36 6.56 10.89
N GLU A 60 -8.67 6.91 12.14
CA GLU A 60 -10.04 7.18 12.57
C GLU A 60 -10.65 8.37 11.81
N LEU A 61 -9.87 9.41 11.56
CA LEU A 61 -10.31 10.57 10.77
C LEU A 61 -10.65 10.16 9.33
N ILE A 62 -9.80 9.36 8.68
CA ILE A 62 -10.07 8.84 7.32
C ILE A 62 -11.34 7.99 7.30
N ILE A 63 -11.52 7.11 8.30
CA ILE A 63 -12.73 6.28 8.40
C ILE A 63 -13.98 7.15 8.59
N LYS A 64 -13.90 8.17 9.45
CA LYS A 64 -15.01 9.12 9.66
C LYS A 64 -15.32 9.89 8.38
N PHE A 65 -14.30 10.39 7.68
CA PHE A 65 -14.44 11.09 6.41
C PHE A 65 -15.18 10.27 5.36
N TYR A 66 -14.79 9.01 5.18
CA TYR A 66 -15.49 8.13 4.25
C TYR A 66 -16.98 7.93 4.58
N ASN A 67 -17.36 7.97 5.85
CA ASN A 67 -18.74 7.79 6.31
C ASN A 67 -19.58 9.09 6.27
N GLN A 68 -19.01 10.23 5.87
CA GLN A 68 -19.79 11.45 5.67
C GLN A 68 -20.75 11.31 4.49
N ASP A 69 -21.94 11.89 4.63
CA ASP A 69 -23.00 11.84 3.60
C ASP A 69 -22.60 12.57 2.32
N ASP A 70 -21.72 13.57 2.43
CA ASP A 70 -21.17 14.33 1.28
C ASP A 70 -20.08 13.59 0.52
N ILE A 71 -19.56 12.49 1.08
CA ILE A 71 -18.51 11.66 0.49
C ILE A 71 -19.06 10.33 -0.01
N SER A 72 -19.95 9.72 0.75
CA SER A 72 -20.64 8.49 0.36
C SER A 72 -22.11 8.57 0.77
N TYR A 73 -23.01 8.02 -0.05
CA TYR A 73 -24.43 7.97 0.30
C TYR A 73 -24.82 6.55 0.72
N GLN A 74 -25.73 6.45 1.69
CA GLN A 74 -26.22 5.18 2.20
C GLN A 74 -27.30 4.57 1.28
N LEU A 75 -27.19 3.28 0.98
CA LEU A 75 -28.21 2.57 0.21
C LEU A 75 -29.39 2.20 1.11
N ALA A 76 -30.62 2.47 0.66
CA ALA A 76 -31.84 2.12 1.38
C ALA A 76 -32.32 0.71 0.97
N GLY A 77 -31.84 -0.33 1.66
CA GLY A 77 -32.27 -1.70 1.34
C GLY A 77 -31.80 -2.74 2.34
N LYS A 78 -32.66 -3.70 2.69
CA LYS A 78 -32.29 -4.83 3.57
C LYS A 78 -31.21 -5.75 2.96
N ARG A 79 -31.15 -5.82 1.63
CA ARG A 79 -30.10 -6.53 0.87
C ARG A 79 -28.80 -5.72 0.78
N ASP A 80 -28.86 -4.45 1.20
CA ASP A 80 -27.76 -3.51 1.17
C ASP A 80 -27.13 -3.37 2.56
N CYS A 81 -27.03 -4.48 3.27
CA CYS A 81 -26.31 -4.59 4.53
C CYS A 81 -25.13 -5.57 4.35
N ILE A 82 -24.06 -5.37 5.11
CA ILE A 82 -22.93 -6.28 5.23
C ILE A 82 -22.79 -6.61 6.71
N THR A 83 -22.72 -7.90 7.01
CA THR A 83 -22.46 -8.40 8.35
C THR A 83 -21.03 -8.90 8.41
N PHE A 84 -20.25 -8.42 9.37
CA PHE A 84 -18.93 -8.95 9.67
C PHE A 84 -18.87 -9.35 11.14
N LYS A 85 -18.02 -10.32 11.44
CA LYS A 85 -17.72 -10.73 12.80
C LYS A 85 -16.46 -9.99 13.25
N ASP A 86 -16.54 -9.32 14.39
CA ASP A 86 -15.37 -8.80 15.06
C ASP A 86 -14.61 -9.93 15.77
N ASN A 87 -13.39 -9.61 16.23
CA ASN A 87 -12.53 -10.56 16.94
C ASN A 87 -13.15 -11.10 18.24
N ASP A 88 -14.14 -10.40 18.79
CA ASP A 88 -14.88 -10.78 20.01
C ASP A 88 -16.13 -11.64 19.72
N ASP A 89 -16.22 -12.24 18.53
CA ASP A 89 -17.36 -13.05 18.04
C ASP A 89 -18.70 -12.30 17.95
N THR A 90 -18.69 -10.98 18.14
CA THR A 90 -19.84 -10.11 17.96
C THR A 90 -20.06 -9.82 16.47
N SER A 91 -21.31 -9.99 16.01
CA SER A 91 -21.68 -9.70 14.63
C SER A 91 -22.17 -8.26 14.49
N THR A 92 -21.44 -7.43 13.77
CA THR A 92 -21.83 -6.05 13.48
C THR A 92 -22.39 -5.98 12.07
N THR A 93 -23.57 -5.38 11.92
CA THR A 93 -24.24 -5.22 10.63
C THR A 93 -24.19 -3.76 10.22
N LEU A 94 -23.54 -3.46 9.09
CA LEU A 94 -23.45 -2.10 8.54
C LEU A 94 -24.21 -2.00 7.22
N GLN A 95 -24.83 -0.85 7.00
CA GLN A 95 -25.43 -0.53 5.71
C GLN A 95 -24.33 -0.24 4.68
N LYS A 96 -24.49 -0.76 3.46
CA LYS A 96 -23.66 -0.42 2.31
C LYS A 96 -23.82 1.07 1.99
N ARG A 97 -22.69 1.71 1.71
CA ARG A 97 -22.60 3.08 1.22
C ARG A 97 -21.90 3.08 -0.14
N ILE A 98 -22.24 4.04 -0.98
CA ILE A 98 -21.62 4.21 -2.29
C ILE A 98 -20.87 5.53 -2.31
N LEU A 99 -19.58 5.48 -2.66
CA LEU A 99 -18.79 6.67 -2.89
C LEU A 99 -19.36 7.52 -4.01
N LEU A 100 -19.49 8.81 -3.75
CA LEU A 100 -19.94 9.80 -4.74
C LEU A 100 -18.85 10.09 -5.78
N TYR A 101 -17.59 10.09 -5.34
CA TYR A 101 -16.42 10.37 -6.17
C TYR A 101 -15.55 9.13 -6.38
N ARG A 102 -14.60 9.20 -7.31
CA ARG A 102 -13.56 8.17 -7.43
C ARG A 102 -12.63 8.25 -6.23
N VAL A 103 -12.04 7.12 -5.83
CA VAL A 103 -11.10 7.05 -4.68
C VAL A 103 -10.00 8.12 -4.76
N ARG A 104 -9.47 8.38 -5.96
CA ARG A 104 -8.45 9.41 -6.18
C ARG A 104 -8.95 10.83 -5.95
N GLU A 105 -10.19 11.12 -6.31
CA GLU A 105 -10.82 12.43 -6.09
C GLU A 105 -11.18 12.60 -4.61
N THR A 106 -11.75 11.57 -3.99
CA THR A 106 -12.02 11.52 -2.53
C THR A 106 -10.75 11.76 -1.72
N PHE A 107 -9.61 11.18 -2.14
CA PHE A 107 -8.32 11.43 -1.51
C PHE A 107 -7.88 12.89 -1.64
N GLN A 108 -8.06 13.51 -2.81
CA GLN A 108 -7.73 14.92 -3.00
C GLN A 108 -8.62 15.83 -2.15
N LEU A 109 -9.91 15.52 -2.02
CA LEU A 109 -10.84 16.24 -1.14
C LEU A 109 -10.39 16.12 0.32
N PHE A 110 -10.04 14.92 0.77
CA PHE A 110 -9.52 14.70 2.12
C PHE A 110 -8.28 15.53 2.41
N LEU A 111 -7.33 15.56 1.47
CA LEU A 111 -6.13 16.40 1.60
C LEU A 111 -6.47 17.89 1.68
N THR A 112 -7.48 18.34 0.94
CA THR A 112 -7.89 19.75 0.88
C THR A 112 -8.61 20.19 2.15
N GLU A 113 -9.43 19.31 2.75
CA GLU A 113 -10.25 19.64 3.92
C GLU A 113 -9.53 19.49 5.26
N TYR A 114 -8.64 18.49 5.38
CA TYR A 114 -8.10 18.08 6.68
C TYR A 114 -6.59 18.21 6.82
N LEU A 115 -5.87 18.51 5.74
CA LEU A 115 -4.46 18.16 5.66
C LEU A 115 -3.60 19.31 5.14
N ASP A 116 -3.18 20.17 6.06
CA ASP A 116 -2.21 21.22 5.80
C ASP A 116 -0.80 20.63 5.59
N THR A 117 -0.53 20.22 4.35
CA THR A 117 0.79 20.01 3.70
C THR A 117 1.86 19.09 4.33
N ASN A 118 1.77 18.65 5.59
CA ASN A 118 2.88 18.00 6.30
C ASN A 118 2.68 16.53 6.68
N ILE A 119 1.55 15.90 6.34
CA ILE A 119 1.35 14.46 6.60
C ILE A 119 1.62 13.66 5.33
N ASN A 120 2.57 12.72 5.42
CA ASN A 120 2.91 11.82 4.34
C ASN A 120 1.89 10.67 4.26
N LEU A 121 0.73 10.95 3.69
CA LEU A 121 -0.33 9.98 3.41
C LEU A 121 -0.29 9.59 1.93
N SER A 122 -0.16 8.30 1.65
CA SER A 122 -0.21 7.79 0.27
C SER A 122 -1.64 7.42 -0.13
N LEU A 123 -1.95 7.53 -1.43
CA LEU A 123 -3.25 7.10 -1.98
C LEU A 123 -3.55 5.63 -1.67
N THR A 124 -2.53 4.77 -1.73
CA THR A 124 -2.68 3.33 -1.42
C THR A 124 -3.09 3.13 0.03
N SER A 125 -2.37 3.76 0.97
CA SER A 125 -2.70 3.67 2.39
C SER A 125 -4.09 4.25 2.71
N PHE A 126 -4.48 5.33 2.03
CA PHE A 126 -5.82 5.90 2.16
C PHE A 126 -6.91 4.97 1.64
N ASN A 127 -6.67 4.26 0.53
CA ASN A 127 -7.61 3.28 -0.01
C ASN A 127 -7.69 2.01 0.86
N ASP A 128 -6.58 1.59 1.46
CA ASP A 128 -6.53 0.42 2.36
C ASP A 128 -7.35 0.66 3.64
N LEU A 129 -7.44 1.91 4.09
CA LEU A 129 -8.26 2.33 5.24
C LEU A 129 -9.75 2.51 4.91
N ARG A 130 -10.18 2.26 3.66
CA ARG A 130 -11.59 2.37 3.28
C ARG A 130 -12.39 1.24 3.95
N PRO A 131 -13.43 1.57 4.74
CA PRO A 131 -14.32 0.57 5.32
C PRO A 131 -14.96 -0.37 4.29
N MET A 132 -15.14 -1.63 4.65
CA MET A 132 -15.71 -2.66 3.76
C MET A 132 -17.14 -2.36 3.31
N ASN A 133 -17.91 -1.62 4.12
CA ASN A 133 -19.25 -1.20 3.76
C ASN A 133 -19.29 -0.09 2.71
N ILE A 134 -18.15 0.51 2.35
CA ILE A 134 -18.05 1.63 1.43
C ILE A 134 -17.57 1.14 0.07
N LEU A 135 -18.51 1.17 -0.86
CA LEU A 135 -18.37 0.60 -2.20
C LEU A 135 -18.11 1.71 -3.22
N VAL A 136 -17.34 1.38 -4.24
CA VAL A 136 -17.09 2.28 -5.37
C VAL A 136 -18.30 2.34 -6.30
N GLN A 137 -18.43 3.44 -7.04
CA GLN A 137 -19.54 3.68 -7.97
C GLN A 137 -19.75 2.57 -9.02
N SER A 138 -18.73 1.76 -9.34
CA SER A 138 -18.88 0.62 -10.24
C SER A 138 -19.85 -0.45 -9.72
N TYR A 139 -20.08 -0.53 -8.40
CA TYR A 139 -21.07 -1.42 -7.80
C TYR A 139 -22.50 -1.05 -8.21
N THR A 140 -22.77 0.22 -8.53
CA THR A 140 -24.11 0.73 -8.85
C THR A 140 -24.47 0.60 -10.34
N ARG A 141 -23.61 0.04 -11.20
CA ARG A 141 -23.83 0.02 -12.66
C ARG A 141 -25.15 -0.63 -13.10
N GLU A 142 -25.68 -1.56 -12.32
CA GLU A 142 -26.97 -2.21 -12.60
C GLU A 142 -28.17 -1.54 -11.91
N ARG A 143 -27.93 -0.51 -11.09
CA ARG A 143 -28.92 0.21 -10.29
C ARG A 143 -29.04 1.68 -10.67
N SER A 144 -28.58 2.06 -11.86
CA SER A 144 -28.89 3.38 -12.44
C SER A 144 -30.40 3.54 -12.43
N CYS A 145 -30.91 4.59 -11.81
CA CYS A 145 -32.34 4.89 -11.80
C CYS A 145 -32.86 4.76 -13.23
N LEU A 146 -33.72 3.78 -13.48
CA LEU A 146 -34.62 3.81 -14.62
C LEU A 146 -35.61 4.93 -14.30
N CYS A 147 -35.17 6.17 -14.46
CA CYS A 147 -36.07 7.26 -14.74
C CYS A 147 -36.67 6.89 -16.10
N TYR A 148 -37.66 5.99 -16.10
CA TYR A 148 -38.50 5.73 -17.24
C TYR A 148 -38.94 7.12 -17.67
N ARG A 149 -38.57 7.51 -18.89
CA ARG A 149 -39.04 8.73 -19.53
C ARG A 149 -40.56 8.66 -19.47
N ALA A 150 -41.15 9.21 -18.41
CA ALA A 150 -42.54 9.62 -18.39
C ALA A 150 -42.57 10.79 -19.36
N SER A 151 -42.62 10.44 -20.65
CA SER A 151 -43.03 11.32 -21.72
C SER A 151 -44.32 11.97 -21.24
N ILE A 152 -44.20 13.24 -20.89
CA ILE A 152 -45.30 14.15 -20.61
C ILE A 152 -46.20 14.08 -21.85
N ARG A 153 -47.28 13.30 -21.79
CA ARG A 153 -48.41 13.51 -22.70
C ARG A 153 -49.04 14.81 -22.20
N ASN A 154 -48.68 15.91 -22.86
CA ASN A 154 -49.44 17.13 -22.75
C ASN A 154 -50.87 16.86 -23.27
N PRO A 155 -51.90 17.42 -22.60
CA PRO A 155 -53.31 17.26 -22.96
C PRO A 155 -53.63 17.85 -24.33
#